data_AF-A0A916C0M4-F1
#
_entry.id   AF-A0A916C0M4-F1
#
_cell.length_a   1.000
_cell.length_b   1.000
_cell.length_c   1.000
_cell.angle_alpha   90.00
_cell.angle_beta   90.00
_cell.angle_gamma   90.00
#
_symmetry.space_group_name_H-M   'P 1'
#
loop_
_entity.id
_entity.type
_entity.pdbx_description
1 polymer ?
#
loop_
_entity_poly.entity_id
_entity_poly.type
_entity_poly.pdbx_seq_one_letter_code
_entity_poly.pdbx_strand_id
1 'polypeptide(L)'
;MIQAGIPNREVALLYIVMNYFEMIGGYGEGEIGRPTEAFKAGMKVVFPKISGWSSDPSVSDTFLETLYGKVRSGLYHVGMPNPSVLFVNNEKVLSAAIRYYDQDASFRINPDILVRKIAEHFSIYLAELRNTVNVQLRANFEKRYDSDN
;
A
#
# COMPACT_ATOMS: atom_id res chain seq x y z
N MET A 1 -8.52 17.92 -7.42
CA MET A 1 -7.52 18.68 -6.64
C MET A 1 -7.63 18.23 -5.20
N ILE A 2 -6.52 17.90 -4.55
CA ILE A 2 -6.50 17.50 -3.14
C ILE A 2 -6.50 18.75 -2.26
N GLN A 3 -7.44 18.87 -1.32
CA GLN A 3 -7.51 20.01 -0.39
C GLN A 3 -6.64 19.77 0.85
N ALA A 4 -5.59 20.58 1.03
CA ALA A 4 -4.57 20.36 2.07
C ALA A 4 -4.92 20.91 3.47
N GLY A 5 -5.91 21.80 3.58
CA GLY A 5 -6.22 22.53 4.83
C GLY A 5 -7.21 21.84 5.79
N ILE A 6 -7.45 20.54 5.64
CA ILE A 6 -8.41 19.81 6.48
C ILE A 6 -7.66 19.18 7.66
N PRO A 7 -8.03 19.47 8.92
CA PRO A 7 -7.40 18.87 10.10
C PRO A 7 -7.45 17.33 10.08
N ASN A 8 -6.37 16.67 10.47
CA ASN A 8 -6.23 15.20 10.57
C ASN A 8 -6.46 14.42 9.26
N ARG A 9 -6.41 15.11 8.12
CA ARG A 9 -6.66 14.52 6.80
C ARG A 9 -5.71 13.38 6.51
N GLU A 10 -4.43 13.53 6.83
CA GLU A 10 -3.39 12.53 6.62
C GLU A 10 -3.69 11.19 7.30
N VAL A 11 -4.22 11.24 8.53
CA VAL A 11 -4.64 10.04 9.27
C VAL A 11 -5.85 9.40 8.58
N ALA A 12 -6.87 10.19 8.25
CA ALA A 12 -8.06 9.70 7.58
C ALA A 12 -7.74 9.07 6.20
N LEU A 13 -6.84 9.69 5.44
CA LEU A 13 -6.35 9.12 4.19
C LEU A 13 -5.65 7.79 4.44
N LEU A 14 -4.76 7.71 5.42
CA LEU A 14 -4.04 6.47 5.71
C LEU A 14 -5.01 5.32 6.03
N TYR A 15 -6.05 5.58 6.82
CA TYR A 15 -7.10 4.61 7.12
C TYR A 15 -7.75 4.01 5.87
N ILE A 16 -8.06 4.88 4.89
CA ILE A 16 -8.72 4.46 3.67
C ILE A 16 -7.75 3.70 2.77
N VAL A 17 -6.56 4.26 2.56
CA VAL A 17 -5.65 3.78 1.52
C VAL A 17 -4.84 2.56 1.93
N MET A 18 -4.61 2.31 3.22
CA MET A 18 -3.80 1.16 3.64
C MET A 18 -4.49 -0.18 3.36
N ASN A 19 -5.83 -0.22 3.40
CA ASN A 19 -6.61 -1.42 3.06
C ASN A 19 -6.53 -1.76 1.55
N TYR A 20 -6.20 -0.79 0.70
CA TYR A 20 -6.08 -1.00 -0.74
C TYR A 20 -5.03 -2.08 -1.09
N PHE A 21 -3.92 -2.13 -0.35
CA PHE A 21 -2.84 -3.07 -0.63
C PHE A 21 -3.24 -4.52 -0.34
N GLU A 22 -3.98 -4.77 0.74
CA GLU A 22 -4.52 -6.12 1.00
C GLU A 22 -5.53 -6.54 -0.05
N MET A 23 -6.46 -5.63 -0.37
CA MET A 23 -7.46 -5.86 -1.41
C MET A 23 -6.75 -6.22 -2.71
N ILE A 24 -5.88 -5.36 -3.23
CA ILE A 24 -5.31 -5.56 -4.55
C ILE A 24 -4.36 -6.77 -4.63
N GLY A 25 -3.67 -7.10 -3.53
CA GLY A 25 -2.92 -8.35 -3.43
C GLY A 25 -3.85 -9.57 -3.53
N GLY A 26 -4.95 -9.57 -2.77
CA GLY A 26 -5.96 -10.64 -2.81
C GLY A 26 -6.59 -10.81 -4.19
N TYR A 27 -6.98 -9.72 -4.85
CA TYR A 27 -7.55 -9.75 -6.19
C TYR A 27 -6.51 -10.08 -7.28
N GLY A 28 -5.22 -9.83 -7.04
CA GLY A 28 -4.14 -10.19 -7.96
C GLY A 28 -3.84 -11.69 -7.98
N GLU A 29 -3.92 -12.35 -6.82
CA GLU A 29 -3.60 -13.79 -6.66
C GLU A 29 -4.86 -14.69 -6.62
N GLY A 30 -6.05 -14.10 -6.48
CA GLY A 30 -7.34 -14.79 -6.42
C GLY A 30 -7.65 -15.43 -5.08
N GLU A 31 -6.63 -15.78 -4.29
CA GLU A 31 -6.78 -16.16 -2.88
C GLU A 31 -5.42 -16.05 -2.17
N ILE A 32 -5.37 -15.32 -1.05
CA ILE A 32 -4.18 -15.26 -0.19
C ILE A 32 -4.65 -15.50 1.24
N GLY A 33 -4.06 -16.52 1.88
CA GLY A 33 -4.52 -17.00 3.18
C GLY A 33 -4.27 -16.05 4.34
N ARG A 34 -3.23 -15.20 4.28
CA ARG A 34 -2.89 -14.27 5.37
C ARG A 34 -2.99 -12.82 4.94
N PRO A 35 -3.65 -11.94 5.72
CA PRO A 35 -3.72 -10.50 5.44
C PRO A 35 -2.34 -9.85 5.22
N THR A 36 -1.32 -10.25 5.99
CA THR A 36 0.05 -9.75 5.83
C THR A 36 0.64 -10.11 4.47
N GLU A 37 0.40 -11.33 3.98
CA GLU A 37 0.88 -11.78 2.66
C GLU A 37 0.17 -11.02 1.55
N ALA A 38 -1.15 -10.80 1.70
CA ALA A 38 -1.93 -10.02 0.75
C ALA A 38 -1.46 -8.57 0.70
N PHE A 39 -1.20 -7.96 1.87
CA PHE A 39 -0.62 -6.63 1.96
C PHE A 39 0.72 -6.55 1.25
N LYS A 40 1.63 -7.49 1.52
CA LYS A 40 2.96 -7.55 0.88
C LYS A 40 2.85 -7.69 -0.64
N ALA A 41 1.97 -8.57 -1.11
CA ALA A 41 1.71 -8.76 -2.53
C ALA A 41 1.23 -7.45 -3.17
N GLY A 42 0.18 -6.82 -2.62
CA GLY A 42 -0.33 -5.57 -3.17
C GLY A 42 0.67 -4.41 -3.12
N MET A 43 1.48 -4.32 -2.07
CA MET A 43 2.58 -3.35 -2.00
C MET A 43 3.59 -3.55 -3.13
N LYS A 44 3.95 -4.80 -3.45
CA LYS A 44 4.87 -5.13 -4.55
C LYS A 44 4.26 -4.81 -5.92
N VAL A 45 2.96 -4.98 -6.09
CA VAL A 45 2.28 -4.64 -7.35
C VAL A 45 2.18 -3.12 -7.54
N VAL A 46 1.81 -2.37 -6.50
CA VAL A 46 1.70 -0.89 -6.59
C VAL A 46 3.08 -0.21 -6.64
N PHE A 47 4.08 -0.80 -5.98
CA PHE A 47 5.46 -0.31 -5.96
C PHE A 47 6.43 -1.41 -6.42
N PRO A 48 6.54 -1.68 -7.74
CA PRO A 48 7.42 -2.75 -8.25
C PRO A 48 8.90 -2.55 -7.89
N LYS A 49 9.31 -1.30 -7.68
CA LYS A 49 10.68 -0.92 -7.29
C LYS A 49 10.92 -0.95 -5.78
N ILE A 50 9.98 -1.47 -4.98
CA ILE A 50 10.16 -1.59 -3.52
C ILE A 50 11.32 -2.53 -3.17
N SER A 51 11.57 -3.53 -4.03
CA SER A 51 12.76 -4.40 -3.97
C SER A 51 14.07 -3.65 -4.21
N GLY A 52 14.02 -2.43 -4.77
CA GLY A 52 15.18 -1.54 -4.93
C GLY A 52 15.35 -0.55 -3.78
N TRP A 53 14.49 -0.59 -2.75
CA TRP A 53 14.67 0.22 -1.53
C TRP A 53 15.72 -0.36 -0.59
N SER A 54 16.14 -1.60 -0.85
CA SER A 54 17.34 -2.23 -0.30
C SER A 54 17.99 -3.11 -1.36
N SER A 55 19.31 -3.22 -1.36
CA SER A 55 20.05 -4.19 -2.20
C SER A 55 19.88 -5.65 -1.74
N ASP A 56 19.23 -5.87 -0.59
CA ASP A 56 18.94 -7.19 -0.02
C ASP A 56 17.42 -7.49 -0.07
N PRO A 57 16.99 -8.54 -0.80
CA PRO A 57 15.58 -8.95 -0.86
C PRO A 57 14.95 -9.26 0.50
N SER A 58 15.73 -9.77 1.46
CA SER A 58 15.24 -10.06 2.82
C SER A 58 14.84 -8.79 3.56
N VAL A 59 15.55 -7.68 3.30
CA VAL A 59 15.24 -6.37 3.86
C VAL A 59 13.94 -5.81 3.28
N SER A 60 13.61 -6.10 2.01
CA SER A 60 12.33 -5.70 1.42
C SER A 60 11.15 -6.37 2.12
N ASP A 61 11.27 -7.66 2.46
CA ASP A 61 10.19 -8.38 3.14
C ASP A 61 10.07 -8.01 4.62
N THR A 62 11.20 -7.80 5.32
CA THR A 62 11.21 -7.26 6.69
C THR A 62 10.66 -5.84 6.75
N PHE A 63 10.99 -5.00 5.76
CA PHE A 63 10.42 -3.66 5.60
C PHE A 63 8.89 -3.72 5.50
N LEU A 64 8.36 -4.59 4.63
CA LEU A 64 6.91 -4.70 4.43
C LEU A 64 6.20 -5.31 5.64
N GLU A 65 6.82 -6.27 6.32
CA GLU A 65 6.32 -6.79 7.61
C GLU A 65 6.23 -5.67 8.65
N THR A 66 7.28 -4.87 8.76
CA THR A 66 7.33 -3.76 9.71
C THR A 66 6.31 -2.68 9.35
N LEU A 67 6.14 -2.36 8.06
CA LEU A 67 5.13 -1.42 7.57
C LEU A 67 3.72 -1.92 7.90
N TYR A 68 3.44 -3.21 7.66
CA TYR A 68 2.18 -3.83 8.01
C TYR A 68 1.89 -3.74 9.52
N GLY A 69 2.86 -4.12 10.36
CA GLY A 69 2.69 -4.09 11.82
C GLY A 69 2.55 -2.69 12.40
N LYS A 70 3.41 -1.75 11.97
CA LYS A 70 3.45 -0.38 12.54
C LYS A 70 2.39 0.55 11.97
N VAL A 71 2.00 0.37 10.71
CA VAL A 71 1.08 1.28 10.03
C VAL A 71 -0.30 0.65 9.93
N ARG A 72 -0.45 -0.43 9.16
CA ARG A 72 -1.78 -1.03 8.93
C ARG A 72 -2.39 -1.56 10.22
N SER A 73 -1.69 -2.44 10.93
CA SER A 73 -2.22 -3.14 12.10
C SER A 73 -2.48 -2.16 13.25
N GLY A 74 -1.54 -1.24 13.50
CA GLY A 74 -1.71 -0.15 14.46
C GLY A 74 -2.93 0.72 14.16
N LEU A 75 -3.11 1.13 12.90
CA LEU A 75 -4.31 1.89 12.50
C LEU A 75 -5.59 1.08 12.75
N TYR A 76 -5.64 -0.17 12.31
CA TYR A 76 -6.86 -0.96 12.40
C TYR A 76 -7.25 -1.30 13.85
N HIS A 77 -6.28 -1.59 14.72
CA HIS A 77 -6.56 -2.04 16.10
C HIS A 77 -6.54 -0.92 17.15
N VAL A 78 -5.73 0.13 16.96
CA VAL A 78 -5.47 1.14 17.99
C VAL A 78 -6.09 2.50 17.67
N GLY A 79 -6.57 2.73 16.46
CA GLY A 79 -7.14 4.03 16.10
C GLY A 79 -6.08 5.08 15.72
N MET A 80 -4.78 4.73 15.74
CA MET A 80 -3.68 5.66 15.52
C MET A 80 -2.47 4.98 14.84
N PRO A 81 -1.71 5.70 13.99
CA PRO A 81 -0.41 5.23 13.53
C PRO A 81 0.55 5.03 14.71
N ASN A 82 1.50 4.11 14.57
CA ASN A 82 2.60 3.99 15.52
C ASN A 82 3.41 5.31 15.60
N PRO A 83 3.94 5.71 16.77
CA PRO A 83 4.72 6.95 16.92
C PRO A 83 5.95 7.06 15.99
N SER A 84 6.46 5.94 15.48
CA SER A 84 7.52 5.90 14.48
C SER A 84 7.03 6.12 13.03
N VAL A 85 5.80 6.59 12.85
CA VAL A 85 5.19 6.90 11.54
C VAL A 85 4.95 8.41 11.47
N LEU A 86 5.63 9.08 10.54
CA LEU A 86 5.59 10.52 10.38
C LEU A 86 4.97 10.91 9.03
N PHE A 87 4.05 11.87 9.04
CA PHE A 87 3.47 12.42 7.83
C PHE A 87 4.33 13.57 7.28
N VAL A 88 4.65 13.52 5.99
CA VAL A 88 5.43 14.54 5.29
C VAL A 88 4.68 14.99 4.05
N ASN A 89 3.87 16.04 4.19
CA ASN A 89 3.04 16.59 3.10
C ASN A 89 3.82 17.56 2.17
N ASN A 90 5.14 17.42 2.09
CA ASN A 90 5.99 18.28 1.27
C ASN A 90 6.88 17.44 0.36
N GLU A 91 6.60 17.48 -0.94
CA GLU A 91 7.31 16.68 -1.95
C GLU A 91 8.77 17.08 -2.13
N LYS A 92 9.14 18.31 -1.75
CA LYS A 92 10.55 18.74 -1.72
C LYS A 92 11.33 18.06 -0.59
N VAL A 93 10.64 17.62 0.47
CA VAL A 93 11.23 16.93 1.63
C VAL A 93 11.19 15.41 1.43
N LEU A 94 10.06 14.90 0.94
CA LEU A 94 9.86 13.48 0.64
C LEU A 94 9.19 13.32 -0.72
N SER A 95 10.01 12.98 -1.72
CA SER A 95 9.56 12.73 -3.11
C SER A 95 9.01 11.31 -3.34
N ALA A 96 9.09 10.44 -2.33
CA ALA A 96 8.55 9.08 -2.36
C ALA A 96 7.22 8.99 -1.60
N ALA A 97 6.36 8.02 -1.95
CA ALA A 97 5.12 7.79 -1.20
C ALA A 97 5.40 7.34 0.24
N ILE A 98 6.36 6.42 0.39
CA ILE A 98 6.78 5.84 1.66
C ILE A 98 8.31 5.71 1.63
N ARG A 99 8.98 6.00 2.74
CA ARG A 99 10.40 5.70 2.93
C ARG A 99 10.65 5.30 4.38
N TYR A 100 11.51 4.32 4.57
CA TYR A 100 12.06 3.97 5.89
C TYR A 100 13.39 4.68 6.11
N TYR A 101 13.60 5.14 7.33
CA TYR A 101 14.82 5.79 7.76
C TYR A 101 15.45 4.95 8.88
N ASP A 102 16.57 4.31 8.58
CA ASP A 102 17.25 3.42 9.53
C ASP A 102 17.74 4.17 10.78
N GLN A 103 18.11 5.45 10.61
CA GLN A 103 18.68 6.30 11.66
C GLN A 103 17.76 6.47 12.88
N ASP A 104 16.45 6.55 12.65
CA ASP A 104 15.43 6.76 13.68
C ASP A 104 14.37 5.65 13.71
N ALA A 105 14.62 4.55 12.97
CA ALA A 105 13.71 3.42 12.79
C ALA A 105 12.26 3.84 12.46
N SER A 106 12.11 4.90 11.66
CA SER A 106 10.83 5.53 11.34
C SER A 106 10.41 5.35 9.88
N PHE A 107 9.09 5.33 9.67
CA PHE A 107 8.49 5.48 8.36
C PHE A 107 8.08 6.93 8.16
N ARG A 108 8.45 7.49 7.02
CA ARG A 108 7.91 8.77 6.55
C ARG A 108 7.00 8.49 5.37
N ILE A 109 5.78 8.99 5.47
CA ILE A 109 4.73 8.78 4.48
C ILE A 109 4.31 10.14 3.93
N ASN A 110 4.27 10.25 2.61
CA ASN A 110 3.63 11.36 1.92
C ASN A 110 2.24 10.88 1.45
N PRO A 111 1.15 11.22 2.17
CA PRO A 111 -0.20 10.75 1.85
C PRO A 111 -0.66 11.18 0.46
N ASP A 112 -0.22 12.34 -0.02
CA ASP A 112 -0.64 12.87 -1.31
C ASP A 112 0.01 12.09 -2.46
N ILE A 113 1.32 11.79 -2.36
CA ILE A 113 1.99 10.93 -3.34
C ILE A 113 1.41 9.51 -3.27
N LEU A 114 1.14 9.00 -2.06
CA LEU A 114 0.57 7.66 -1.85
C LEU A 114 -0.79 7.51 -2.55
N VAL A 115 -1.71 8.47 -2.35
CA VAL A 115 -3.03 8.47 -2.99
C VAL A 115 -2.90 8.53 -4.52
N ARG A 116 -2.00 9.36 -5.05
CA ARG A 116 -1.78 9.43 -6.51
C ARG A 116 -1.23 8.14 -7.08
N LYS A 117 -0.31 7.46 -6.37
CA LYS A 117 0.25 6.17 -6.78
C LYS A 117 -0.80 5.06 -6.78
N ILE A 118 -1.70 5.06 -5.81
CA ILE A 118 -2.84 4.13 -5.77
C ILE A 118 -3.81 4.41 -6.93
N ALA A 119 -4.13 5.67 -7.20
CA ALA A 119 -5.02 6.03 -8.31
C ALA A 119 -4.42 5.65 -9.69
N GLU A 120 -3.12 5.88 -9.87
CA GLU A 120 -2.35 5.46 -11.05
C GLU A 120 -2.42 3.93 -11.21
N HIS A 121 -2.05 3.19 -10.16
CA HIS A 121 -2.11 1.73 -10.17
C HIS A 121 -3.52 1.21 -10.46
N PHE A 122 -4.56 1.74 -9.80
CA PHE A 122 -5.93 1.30 -9.99
C PHE A 122 -6.40 1.48 -11.44
N SER A 123 -6.01 2.59 -12.08
CA SER A 123 -6.33 2.84 -13.49
C SER A 123 -5.68 1.80 -14.41
N ILE A 124 -4.43 1.44 -14.14
CA ILE A 124 -3.71 0.37 -14.86
C ILE A 124 -4.40 -0.97 -14.63
N TYR A 125 -4.67 -1.33 -13.37
CA TYR A 125 -5.33 -2.58 -13.00
C TYR A 125 -6.67 -2.77 -13.71
N LEU A 126 -7.50 -1.71 -13.80
CA LEU A 126 -8.76 -1.75 -14.53
C LEU A 126 -8.57 -1.95 -16.05
N ALA A 127 -7.54 -1.35 -16.63
CA ALA A 127 -7.22 -1.56 -18.04
C ALA A 127 -6.78 -3.01 -18.29
N GLU A 128 -5.93 -3.56 -17.42
CA GLU A 128 -5.46 -4.94 -17.48
C GLU A 128 -6.61 -5.95 -17.28
N LEU A 129 -7.56 -5.67 -16.38
CA LEU A 129 -8.75 -6.53 -16.19
C LEU A 129 -9.66 -6.57 -17.42
N ARG A 130 -9.78 -5.44 -18.15
CA ARG A 130 -10.60 -5.35 -19.36
C ARG A 130 -9.90 -5.96 -20.58
N ASN A 131 -8.59 -6.16 -20.50
CA ASN A 131 -7.83 -6.81 -21.56
C ASN A 131 -8.12 -8.31 -21.56
N THR A 132 -8.74 -8.80 -22.63
CA THR A 132 -9.17 -10.20 -22.77
C THR A 132 -8.00 -11.19 -22.80
N VAL A 133 -6.78 -10.72 -23.07
CA VAL A 133 -5.56 -11.54 -23.02
C VAL A 133 -5.19 -11.93 -21.58
N ASN A 134 -5.56 -11.13 -20.58
CA ASN A 134 -5.21 -11.36 -19.18
C ASN A 134 -6.18 -12.34 -18.49
N VAL A 135 -6.24 -13.56 -19.01
CA VAL A 135 -7.16 -14.61 -18.54
C VAL A 135 -6.97 -14.91 -17.05
N GLN A 136 -5.72 -15.06 -16.60
CA GLN A 136 -5.42 -15.40 -15.20
C GLN A 136 -5.82 -14.28 -14.24
N LEU A 137 -5.54 -13.02 -14.59
CA LEU A 137 -5.89 -11.87 -13.75
C LEU A 137 -7.41 -11.79 -13.53
N ARG A 138 -8.18 -12.05 -14.59
CA ARG A 138 -9.65 -12.07 -14.53
C ARG A 138 -10.16 -13.23 -13.71
N ALA A 139 -9.61 -14.43 -13.89
CA ALA A 139 -9.99 -15.60 -13.08
C ALA A 139 -9.70 -15.37 -11.59
N ASN A 140 -8.55 -14.75 -11.27
CA ASN A 140 -8.20 -14.37 -9.91
C ASN A 140 -9.17 -13.32 -9.35
N PHE A 141 -9.52 -12.30 -10.14
CA PHE A 141 -10.51 -11.31 -9.75
C PHE A 141 -11.87 -11.94 -9.46
N GLU A 142 -12.39 -12.77 -10.38
CA GLU A 142 -13.69 -13.45 -10.25
C GLU A 142 -13.71 -14.34 -8.99
N LYS A 143 -12.67 -15.17 -8.80
CA LYS A 143 -12.53 -16.01 -7.60
C LYS A 143 -12.57 -15.20 -6.30
N ARG A 144 -11.83 -14.08 -6.25
CA ARG A 144 -11.80 -13.24 -5.06
C ARG A 144 -13.12 -12.51 -4.83
N TYR A 145 -13.72 -11.98 -5.89
CA TYR A 145 -14.99 -11.29 -5.86
C TYR A 145 -16.12 -12.18 -5.32
N ASP A 146 -16.17 -13.43 -5.77
CA ASP A 146 -17.13 -14.45 -5.33
C ASP A 146 -16.90 -14.90 -3.87
N SER A 147 -15.70 -14.72 -3.34
CA SER A 147 -15.41 -14.99 -1.92
C SER A 147 -15.78 -13.83 -1.00
N ASP A 148 -15.76 -12.60 -1.52
CA ASP A 148 -16.05 -11.39 -0.73
C ASP A 148 -17.56 -11.04 -0.71
N ASN A 149 -18.39 -11.66 -1.57
CA ASN A 149 -19.84 -11.42 -1.71
C ASN A 149 -20.66 -12.72 -1.66
#